data_AF-G0MWL6-F1
#
_entry.id   AF-G0MWL6-F1
#
_cell.length_a   1.000
_cell.length_b   1.000
_cell.length_c   1.000
_cell.angle_alpha   90.00
_cell.angle_beta   90.00
_cell.angle_gamma   90.00
#
_symmetry.space_group_name_H-M   'P 1'
#
loop_
_entity.id
_entity.type
_entity.pdbx_description
1 polymer ?
#
loop_
_entity_poly.entity_id
_entity_poly.type
_entity_poly.pdbx_seq_one_letter_code
_entity_poly.pdbx_strand_id
1 'polypeptide(L)'
;MPPKKQQKSKQHQQASTSAGGEDDNSKIAVITPTILRQLIINYFPPQLLRGMNYQEAGLTSTEPIYDGGLAIIEKILKNVNTRLQMYGPPSKIVRALKEFRQFEGSQDQLDIDWGDPFMPQLVHRIGVICLKEFELRIRPAKEPFEIMPFLEQEIGERFSAFEDVKVINEDDKEEFKFEPNLNQKTFDFVYKTFLKLLEFPNVDSEEEEEEEKEEEKEEEKEKEEEREKEKEEEKEEDEEEEEDEEEEEDEEEEEEEEEEDEEEKEEVDSKEFALHNTDELKWVLREHFEENPPTIDPAGFTEISYFTSYYIKLLYDLCEKVLERILDRKKGNKKTRNMSPNATDNEPFVMRAELERAIKCYYIEGESDADESDGESRIDFLTTIPYNEEDFEKKYGNKIVFVNVAIPTVRCRARPIMMLDSDYCILSLHALIQMWHELVFGRKIFQKMDTVDANNFMNILARLLQKHFTVEKATEGHVNADIEGKKCPLFINLEAVKEIQYEIDDLCEGMNEGEKDIQIEDHQPTTPQYLTGRLQMLNIPKTFPETNKKFQELIKKKQIDFSKEVFFKKLEEALFADFIGRFEPLKEFVLSQAPLAFQ
;
A
#
# COMPACT_ATOMS: atom_id res chain seq x y z
N MET A 1 71.54 -31.13 38.91
CA MET A 1 70.47 -31.83 38.16
C MET A 1 69.29 -32.10 39.07
N PRO A 2 68.19 -31.35 38.89
CA PRO A 2 66.85 -31.74 39.33
C PRO A 2 65.90 -31.90 38.11
N PRO A 3 64.77 -32.62 38.25
CA PRO A 3 64.06 -33.23 37.13
C PRO A 3 63.13 -32.28 36.38
N LYS A 4 63.04 -32.50 35.06
CA LYS A 4 62.12 -31.85 34.12
C LYS A 4 60.66 -32.13 34.52
N LYS A 5 59.90 -31.09 34.85
CA LYS A 5 58.44 -31.15 34.97
C LYS A 5 57.81 -31.15 33.58
N GLN A 6 56.97 -32.16 33.32
CA GLN A 6 56.14 -32.30 32.14
C GLN A 6 55.10 -31.17 32.06
N GLN A 7 55.04 -30.49 30.91
CA GLN A 7 53.96 -29.58 30.54
C GLN A 7 52.69 -30.40 30.29
N LYS A 8 51.66 -30.23 31.12
CA LYS A 8 50.29 -30.59 30.79
C LYS A 8 49.69 -29.47 29.94
N SER A 9 49.27 -29.81 28.73
CA SER A 9 48.46 -29.00 27.83
C SER A 9 47.14 -28.61 28.52
N LYS A 10 46.91 -27.31 28.72
CA LYS A 10 45.59 -26.78 29.05
C LYS A 10 44.77 -26.73 27.77
N GLN A 11 43.74 -27.58 27.68
CA GLN A 11 42.63 -27.38 26.75
C GLN A 11 41.98 -26.02 27.08
N HIS A 12 42.01 -25.10 26.13
CA HIS A 12 41.15 -23.93 26.13
C HIS A 12 39.72 -24.42 25.92
N GLN A 13 38.90 -24.34 26.98
CA GLN A 13 37.46 -24.26 26.83
C GLN A 13 37.16 -22.91 26.20
N GLN A 14 36.75 -22.94 24.93
CA GLN A 14 36.05 -21.81 24.31
C GLN A 14 34.71 -21.67 25.03
N ALA A 15 34.59 -20.60 25.81
CA ALA A 15 33.29 -20.12 26.25
C ALA A 15 32.58 -19.54 25.02
N SER A 16 31.66 -20.32 24.45
CA SER A 16 30.63 -19.84 23.55
C SER A 16 29.68 -18.96 24.36
N THR A 17 29.89 -17.64 24.31
CA THR A 17 28.83 -16.68 24.63
C THR A 17 27.78 -16.78 23.54
N SER A 18 26.72 -17.56 23.80
CA SER A 18 25.49 -17.49 23.02
C SER A 18 24.86 -16.12 23.29
N ALA A 19 25.09 -15.18 22.38
CA ALA A 19 24.23 -14.01 22.26
C ALA A 19 22.85 -14.54 21.86
N GLY A 20 21.83 -14.22 22.65
CA GLY A 20 20.45 -14.51 22.31
C GLY A 20 20.08 -13.76 21.04
N GLY A 21 20.09 -14.48 19.91
CA GLY A 21 19.26 -14.13 18.78
C GLY A 21 17.88 -14.68 19.11
N GLU A 22 16.92 -13.78 19.30
CA GLU A 22 15.52 -14.17 19.34
C GLU A 22 15.22 -14.94 18.06
N ASP A 23 14.72 -16.17 18.26
CA ASP A 23 14.30 -17.08 17.22
C ASP A 23 13.21 -16.41 16.39
N ASP A 24 13.61 -15.77 15.30
CA ASP A 24 12.73 -15.46 14.18
C ASP A 24 12.44 -16.78 13.43
N ASN A 25 11.80 -17.71 14.15
CA ASN A 25 11.17 -18.93 13.64
C ASN A 25 9.92 -18.58 12.83
N SER A 26 9.92 -17.43 12.14
CA SER A 26 8.96 -17.15 11.09
C SER A 26 9.09 -18.28 10.07
N LYS A 27 8.12 -19.21 10.11
CA LYS A 27 8.03 -20.42 9.28
C LYS A 27 8.69 -20.16 7.94
N ILE A 28 9.87 -20.75 7.75
CA ILE A 28 10.68 -20.51 6.56
C ILE A 28 9.80 -20.88 5.36
N ALA A 29 9.47 -19.88 4.55
CA ALA A 29 8.62 -20.08 3.39
C ALA A 29 9.35 -21.04 2.44
N VAL A 30 8.76 -22.22 2.23
CA VAL A 30 9.25 -23.18 1.25
C VAL A 30 9.26 -22.50 -0.12
N ILE A 31 10.35 -22.68 -0.87
CA ILE A 31 10.54 -22.07 -2.19
C ILE A 31 11.02 -23.14 -3.18
N THR A 32 10.59 -23.05 -4.43
CA THR A 32 11.12 -23.94 -5.48
C THR A 32 12.44 -23.39 -6.04
N PRO A 33 13.33 -24.25 -6.57
CA PRO A 33 14.55 -23.79 -7.24
C PRO A 33 14.30 -22.83 -8.40
N THR A 34 13.17 -22.98 -9.11
CA THR A 34 12.75 -22.07 -10.18
C THR A 34 12.44 -20.67 -9.66
N ILE A 35 11.68 -20.54 -8.57
CA ILE A 35 11.38 -19.22 -7.98
C ILE A 35 12.67 -18.58 -7.44
N LEU A 36 13.50 -19.35 -6.72
CA LEU A 36 14.78 -18.83 -6.24
C LEU A 36 15.68 -18.36 -7.39
N ARG A 37 15.67 -19.07 -8.53
CA ARG A 37 16.38 -18.65 -9.74
C ARG A 37 15.83 -17.33 -10.28
N GLN A 38 14.52 -17.17 -10.36
CA GLN A 38 13.90 -15.91 -10.82
C GLN A 38 14.22 -14.75 -9.89
N LEU A 39 14.16 -14.96 -8.57
CA LEU A 39 14.55 -13.96 -7.58
C LEU A 39 16.01 -13.53 -7.79
N ILE A 40 16.92 -14.47 -7.97
CA ILE A 40 18.34 -14.17 -8.25
C ILE A 40 18.49 -13.38 -9.56
N ILE A 41 17.80 -13.79 -10.63
CA ILE A 41 17.89 -13.13 -11.95
C ILE A 41 17.41 -11.69 -11.90
N ASN A 42 16.31 -11.43 -11.19
CA ASN A 42 15.70 -10.10 -11.13
C ASN A 42 16.33 -9.20 -10.06
N TYR A 43 16.86 -9.78 -8.98
CA TYR A 43 17.48 -9.02 -7.91
C TYR A 43 18.91 -8.58 -8.25
N PHE A 44 19.70 -9.41 -8.93
CA PHE A 44 21.10 -9.10 -9.23
C PHE A 44 21.29 -8.55 -10.66
N PRO A 45 22.18 -7.55 -10.85
CA PRO A 45 22.56 -7.08 -12.17
C PRO A 45 23.01 -8.22 -13.09
N PRO A 46 22.54 -8.30 -14.35
CA PRO A 46 22.87 -9.39 -15.28
C PRO A 46 24.38 -9.60 -15.50
N GLN A 47 25.17 -8.53 -15.37
CA GLN A 47 26.63 -8.56 -15.52
C GLN A 47 27.30 -9.41 -14.43
N LEU A 48 26.72 -9.42 -13.23
CA LEU A 48 27.18 -10.24 -12.12
C LEU A 48 26.78 -11.70 -12.30
N LEU A 49 25.65 -11.99 -12.95
CA LEU A 49 25.18 -13.34 -13.21
C LEU A 49 25.79 -13.99 -14.47
N ARG A 50 26.39 -13.19 -15.36
CA ARG A 50 27.01 -13.68 -16.61
C ARG A 50 28.00 -14.82 -16.32
N GLY A 51 27.73 -15.99 -16.92
CA GLY A 51 28.57 -17.19 -16.79
C GLY A 51 28.25 -18.07 -15.57
N MET A 52 27.24 -17.74 -14.77
CA MET A 52 26.77 -18.61 -13.68
C MET A 52 26.17 -19.90 -14.24
N ASN A 53 26.62 -21.05 -13.73
CA ASN A 53 26.02 -22.35 -14.07
C ASN A 53 24.88 -22.68 -13.09
N TYR A 54 23.64 -22.49 -13.54
CA TYR A 54 22.44 -22.70 -12.71
C TYR A 54 22.26 -24.17 -12.26
N GLN A 55 22.70 -25.13 -13.08
CA GLN A 55 22.64 -26.55 -12.70
C GLN A 55 23.63 -26.85 -11.58
N GLU A 56 24.86 -26.34 -11.68
CA GLU A 56 25.87 -26.49 -10.63
C GLU A 56 25.45 -25.78 -9.34
N ALA A 57 24.76 -24.64 -9.44
CA ALA A 57 24.17 -23.95 -8.30
C ALA A 57 23.05 -24.74 -7.59
N GLY A 58 22.44 -25.74 -8.25
CA GLY A 58 21.26 -26.43 -7.73
C GLY A 58 19.94 -25.70 -8.00
N LEU A 59 19.94 -24.72 -8.90
CA LEU A 59 18.77 -23.91 -9.29
C LEU A 59 17.93 -24.56 -10.40
N THR A 60 18.22 -25.81 -10.76
CA THR A 60 17.46 -26.62 -11.74
C THR A 60 16.87 -27.89 -11.13
N SER A 61 16.93 -28.03 -9.80
CA SER A 61 16.28 -29.15 -9.11
C SER A 61 14.76 -28.97 -9.14
N THR A 62 14.02 -30.09 -9.05
CA THR A 62 12.58 -30.09 -8.82
C THR A 62 12.24 -30.21 -7.34
N GLU A 63 13.21 -30.52 -6.48
CA GLU A 63 13.00 -30.67 -5.05
C GLU A 63 12.74 -29.31 -4.38
N PRO A 64 11.72 -29.20 -3.51
CA PRO A 64 11.44 -27.97 -2.77
C PRO A 64 12.56 -27.63 -1.80
N ILE A 65 12.80 -26.33 -1.61
CA ILE A 65 13.85 -25.80 -0.75
C ILE A 65 13.23 -25.33 0.56
N TYR A 66 13.56 -26.02 1.64
CA TYR A 66 12.98 -25.77 2.98
C TYR A 66 13.73 -24.72 3.81
N ASP A 67 14.96 -24.37 3.43
CA ASP A 67 15.79 -23.39 4.14
C ASP A 67 15.74 -21.98 3.51
N GLY A 68 14.72 -21.72 2.68
CA GLY A 68 14.55 -20.45 1.97
C GLY A 68 15.64 -20.16 0.94
N GLY A 69 16.47 -21.15 0.58
CA GLY A 69 17.57 -20.98 -0.39
C GLY A 69 18.94 -20.81 0.24
N LEU A 70 19.08 -20.87 1.57
CA LEU A 70 20.34 -20.57 2.25
C LEU A 70 21.51 -21.46 1.81
N ALA A 71 21.31 -22.78 1.77
CA ALA A 71 22.34 -23.72 1.33
C ALA A 71 22.73 -23.50 -0.15
N ILE A 72 21.77 -23.12 -0.99
CA ILE A 72 22.00 -22.82 -2.41
C ILE A 72 22.79 -21.52 -2.56
N ILE A 73 22.40 -20.45 -1.87
CA ILE A 73 23.14 -19.18 -1.87
C ILE A 73 24.56 -19.40 -1.34
N GLU A 74 24.73 -20.17 -0.26
CA GLU A 74 26.05 -20.54 0.24
C GLU A 74 26.91 -21.24 -0.82
N LYS A 75 26.33 -22.21 -1.53
CA LYS A 75 27.01 -22.92 -2.62
C LYS A 75 27.38 -21.98 -3.76
N ILE A 76 26.48 -21.07 -4.14
CA ILE A 76 26.72 -20.06 -5.16
C ILE A 76 27.89 -19.17 -4.75
N LEU A 77 27.88 -18.64 -3.54
CA LEU A 77 28.94 -17.74 -3.04
C LEU A 77 30.29 -18.43 -2.90
N LYS A 78 30.33 -19.73 -2.55
CA LYS A 78 31.58 -20.48 -2.36
C LYS A 78 32.18 -20.96 -3.68
N ASN A 79 31.35 -21.51 -4.58
CA ASN A 79 31.85 -22.33 -5.69
C ASN A 79 31.39 -21.86 -7.08
N VAL A 80 30.23 -21.23 -7.22
CA VAL A 80 29.66 -20.95 -8.56
C VAL A 80 29.91 -19.51 -9.01
N ASN A 81 29.74 -18.53 -8.12
CA ASN A 81 29.90 -17.12 -8.44
C ASN A 81 30.30 -16.31 -7.20
N THR A 82 31.61 -16.28 -6.94
CA THR A 82 32.19 -15.57 -5.79
C THR A 82 32.00 -14.05 -5.85
N ARG A 83 31.69 -13.47 -7.03
CA ARG A 83 31.43 -12.03 -7.18
C ARG A 83 30.24 -11.57 -6.34
N LEU A 84 29.25 -12.43 -6.12
CA LEU A 84 28.07 -12.09 -5.31
C LEU A 84 28.39 -11.92 -3.82
N GLN A 85 29.58 -12.29 -3.35
CA GLN A 85 30.01 -12.06 -1.96
C GLN A 85 30.02 -10.57 -1.58
N MET A 86 30.09 -9.66 -2.57
CA MET A 86 30.00 -8.23 -2.35
C MET A 86 28.65 -7.78 -1.76
N TYR A 87 27.58 -8.57 -1.93
CA TYR A 87 26.25 -8.30 -1.35
C TYR A 87 26.14 -8.75 0.11
N GLY A 88 27.19 -9.37 0.65
CA GLY A 88 27.29 -9.79 2.05
C GLY A 88 27.23 -11.31 2.24
N PRO A 89 27.09 -11.75 3.51
CA PRO A 89 27.02 -13.18 3.81
C PRO A 89 25.73 -13.81 3.25
N PRO A 90 25.71 -15.13 3.04
CA PRO A 90 24.56 -15.85 2.48
C PRO A 90 23.23 -15.53 3.14
N SER A 91 23.20 -15.45 4.48
CA SER A 91 22.00 -15.13 5.26
C SER A 91 21.43 -13.74 4.95
N LYS A 92 22.30 -12.75 4.72
CA LYS A 92 21.90 -11.39 4.33
C LYS A 92 21.28 -11.38 2.95
N ILE A 93 21.85 -12.13 2.00
CA ILE A 93 21.31 -12.25 0.64
C ILE A 93 19.95 -12.94 0.66
N VAL A 94 19.79 -14.06 1.36
CA VAL A 94 18.50 -14.75 1.48
C VAL A 94 17.43 -13.84 2.06
N ARG A 95 17.76 -13.09 3.12
CA ARG A 95 16.85 -12.11 3.69
C ARG A 95 16.43 -11.05 2.66
N ALA A 96 17.38 -10.48 1.91
CA ALA A 96 17.08 -9.49 0.89
C ALA A 96 16.24 -10.07 -0.27
N LEU A 97 16.47 -11.32 -0.69
CA LEU A 97 15.64 -12.00 -1.68
C LEU A 97 14.22 -12.27 -1.17
N LYS A 98 14.07 -12.58 0.13
CA LYS A 98 12.77 -12.73 0.79
C LYS A 98 12.01 -11.40 0.82
N GLU A 99 12.68 -10.32 1.21
CA GLU A 99 12.12 -8.96 1.19
C GLU A 99 11.74 -8.54 -0.24
N PHE A 100 12.58 -8.86 -1.24
CA PHE A 100 12.29 -8.60 -2.65
C PHE A 100 11.07 -9.38 -3.16
N ARG A 101 10.92 -10.66 -2.78
CA ARG A 101 9.73 -11.48 -3.10
C ARG A 101 8.44 -10.91 -2.48
N GLN A 102 8.55 -10.25 -1.33
CA GLN A 102 7.41 -9.67 -0.62
C GLN A 102 7.04 -8.27 -1.14
N PHE A 103 7.81 -7.73 -2.09
CA PHE A 103 7.55 -6.42 -2.67
C PHE A 103 6.33 -6.48 -3.59
N GLU A 104 5.42 -5.51 -3.44
CA GLU A 104 4.23 -5.34 -4.28
C GLU A 104 4.63 -5.19 -5.76
N GLY A 105 4.04 -5.97 -6.66
CA GLY A 105 4.41 -6.01 -8.09
C GLY A 105 5.62 -6.89 -8.43
N SER A 106 6.35 -7.43 -7.45
CA SER A 106 7.42 -8.41 -7.73
C SER A 106 6.87 -9.69 -8.37
N GLN A 107 5.61 -10.04 -8.09
CA GLN A 107 4.94 -11.22 -8.65
C GLN A 107 4.79 -11.13 -10.17
N ASP A 108 4.29 -9.98 -10.66
CA ASP A 108 4.16 -9.70 -12.10
C ASP A 108 5.53 -9.66 -12.78
N GLN A 109 6.53 -9.08 -12.11
CA GLN A 109 7.88 -8.99 -12.64
C GLN A 109 8.62 -10.34 -12.67
N LEU A 110 8.32 -11.22 -11.71
CA LEU A 110 8.93 -12.54 -11.60
C LEU A 110 8.20 -13.60 -12.44
N ASP A 111 7.08 -13.23 -13.07
CA ASP A 111 6.16 -14.14 -13.78
C ASP A 111 5.77 -15.33 -12.88
N ILE A 112 5.52 -15.04 -11.59
CA ILE A 112 5.11 -16.05 -10.61
C ILE A 112 3.60 -16.09 -10.61
N ASP A 113 3.05 -17.17 -11.18
CA ASP A 113 1.62 -17.43 -11.18
C ASP A 113 1.07 -17.48 -9.73
N TRP A 114 -0.12 -16.92 -9.54
CA TRP A 114 -0.88 -16.90 -8.27
C TRP A 114 -1.19 -18.32 -7.77
N GLY A 115 -1.03 -19.32 -8.62
CA GLY A 115 -1.22 -20.74 -8.33
C GLY A 115 -0.07 -21.45 -7.61
N ASP A 116 0.96 -20.76 -7.08
CA ASP A 116 2.01 -21.43 -6.29
C ASP A 116 1.39 -22.12 -5.06
N PRO A 117 1.32 -23.47 -5.01
CA PRO A 117 0.62 -24.22 -3.97
C PRO A 117 1.29 -24.09 -2.58
N PHE A 118 2.41 -23.37 -2.49
CA PHE A 118 3.16 -23.13 -1.27
C PHE A 118 2.98 -21.71 -0.68
N MET A 119 1.91 -21.01 -1.07
CA MET A 119 1.42 -19.75 -0.45
C MET A 119 0.12 -19.93 0.39
N PRO A 120 0.02 -20.88 1.34
CA PRO A 120 -1.22 -21.14 2.10
C PRO A 120 -1.69 -19.96 2.96
N GLN A 121 -0.78 -19.06 3.36
CA GLN A 121 -1.15 -17.85 4.10
C GLN A 121 -1.88 -16.83 3.23
N LEU A 122 -1.66 -16.83 1.91
CA LEU A 122 -2.29 -15.91 0.98
C LEU A 122 -3.70 -16.39 0.63
N VAL A 123 -3.87 -17.68 0.34
CA VAL A 123 -5.20 -18.30 0.14
C VAL A 123 -6.09 -18.08 1.37
N HIS A 124 -5.54 -18.26 2.57
CA HIS A 124 -6.24 -17.97 3.82
C HIS A 124 -6.58 -16.47 3.98
N ARG A 125 -5.65 -15.55 3.67
CA ARG A 125 -5.90 -14.10 3.75
C ARG A 125 -6.96 -13.64 2.76
N ILE A 126 -6.91 -14.13 1.52
CA ILE A 126 -7.90 -13.81 0.49
C ILE A 126 -9.27 -14.36 0.91
N GLY A 127 -9.35 -15.60 1.40
CA GLY A 127 -10.60 -16.17 1.91
C GLY A 127 -11.23 -15.35 3.06
N VAL A 128 -10.41 -14.88 4.01
CA VAL A 128 -10.88 -14.01 5.12
C VAL A 128 -11.32 -12.64 4.62
N ILE A 129 -10.60 -12.03 3.67
CA ILE A 129 -10.98 -10.73 3.09
C ILE A 129 -12.30 -10.85 2.31
N CYS A 130 -12.46 -11.89 1.50
CA CYS A 130 -13.69 -12.12 0.73
C CYS A 130 -14.90 -12.33 1.65
N LEU A 131 -14.74 -13.07 2.76
CA LEU A 131 -15.82 -13.26 3.75
C LEU A 131 -16.19 -11.97 4.48
N LYS A 132 -15.18 -11.18 4.87
CA LYS A 132 -15.42 -9.90 5.56
C LYS A 132 -16.12 -8.89 4.64
N GLU A 133 -15.76 -8.84 3.37
CA GLU A 133 -16.44 -8.01 2.36
C GLU A 133 -17.86 -8.53 2.04
N PHE A 134 -18.07 -9.84 2.05
CA PHE A 134 -19.40 -10.45 1.92
C PHE A 134 -20.31 -10.06 3.10
N GLU A 135 -19.83 -10.22 4.33
CA GLU A 135 -20.56 -9.85 5.54
C GLU A 135 -20.88 -8.35 5.59
N LEU A 136 -19.90 -7.47 5.36
CA LEU A 136 -20.10 -6.02 5.45
C LEU A 136 -21.10 -5.49 4.41
N ARG A 137 -21.18 -6.11 3.23
CA ARG A 137 -21.92 -5.56 2.10
C ARG A 137 -23.24 -6.23 1.81
N ILE A 138 -23.43 -7.49 2.20
CA ILE A 138 -24.65 -8.25 1.95
C ILE A 138 -25.55 -8.32 3.20
N ARG A 139 -24.99 -8.27 4.42
CA ARG A 139 -25.77 -8.24 5.68
C ARG A 139 -26.84 -7.13 5.75
N PRO A 140 -26.64 -5.91 5.21
CA PRO A 140 -27.67 -4.88 5.24
C PRO A 140 -28.78 -5.06 4.19
N ALA A 141 -28.68 -6.04 3.28
CA ALA A 141 -29.68 -6.24 2.24
C ALA A 141 -30.88 -7.01 2.81
N LYS A 142 -31.99 -6.32 3.08
CA LYS A 142 -33.25 -6.87 3.67
C LYS A 142 -33.89 -8.06 2.94
N GLU A 143 -33.37 -8.52 1.79
CA GLU A 143 -33.92 -9.67 1.06
C GLU A 143 -32.83 -10.62 0.50
N PRO A 144 -32.20 -11.46 1.35
CA PRO A 144 -31.27 -12.50 0.91
C PRO A 144 -31.93 -13.57 0.03
N PHE A 145 -33.24 -13.78 0.21
CA PHE A 145 -34.01 -14.86 -0.41
C PHE A 145 -34.21 -14.71 -1.93
N GLU A 146 -34.09 -13.50 -2.50
CA GLU A 146 -34.21 -13.30 -3.96
C GLU A 146 -32.90 -13.56 -4.72
N ILE A 147 -31.75 -13.45 -4.05
CA ILE A 147 -30.41 -13.56 -4.67
C ILE A 147 -30.03 -15.04 -4.83
N MET A 148 -30.50 -15.90 -3.92
CA MET A 148 -30.10 -17.31 -3.85
C MET A 148 -30.44 -18.16 -5.10
N PRO A 149 -31.66 -18.11 -5.67
CA PRO A 149 -31.98 -18.87 -6.88
C PRO A 149 -31.14 -18.46 -8.10
N PHE A 150 -30.72 -17.20 -8.16
CA PHE A 150 -29.85 -16.68 -9.22
C PHE A 150 -28.40 -17.14 -9.05
N LEU A 151 -27.89 -17.13 -7.81
CA LEU A 151 -26.58 -17.69 -7.45
C LEU A 151 -26.50 -19.18 -7.81
N GLU A 152 -27.52 -19.97 -7.44
CA GLU A 152 -27.61 -21.39 -7.77
C GLU A 152 -27.62 -21.64 -9.29
N GLN A 153 -28.36 -20.83 -10.05
CA GLN A 153 -28.42 -20.93 -11.51
C GLN A 153 -27.09 -20.56 -12.18
N GLU A 154 -26.48 -19.43 -11.83
CA GLU A 154 -25.22 -18.96 -12.45
C GLU A 154 -24.05 -19.89 -12.13
N ILE A 155 -23.98 -20.42 -10.90
CA ILE A 155 -23.02 -21.45 -10.51
C ILE A 155 -23.29 -22.72 -11.34
N GLY A 156 -24.52 -23.21 -11.39
CA GLY A 156 -24.88 -24.41 -12.17
C GLY A 156 -24.56 -24.32 -13.67
N GLU A 157 -24.83 -23.18 -14.30
CA GLU A 157 -24.56 -22.94 -15.72
C GLU A 157 -23.05 -22.93 -16.03
N ARG A 158 -22.24 -22.29 -15.17
CA ARG A 158 -20.78 -22.26 -15.33
C ARG A 158 -20.16 -23.62 -15.13
N PHE A 159 -20.67 -24.44 -14.20
CA PHE A 159 -20.20 -25.80 -13.97
C PHE A 159 -20.55 -26.75 -15.12
N SER A 160 -21.73 -26.61 -15.71
CA SER A 160 -22.15 -27.41 -16.87
C SER A 160 -21.22 -27.19 -18.09
N ALA A 161 -20.59 -26.02 -18.18
CA ALA A 161 -19.60 -25.72 -19.22
C ALA A 161 -18.24 -26.44 -19.02
N PHE A 162 -17.98 -26.99 -17.83
CA PHE A 162 -16.72 -27.67 -17.51
C PHE A 162 -16.72 -29.18 -17.75
N GLU A 163 -17.90 -29.82 -17.88
CA GLU A 163 -17.98 -31.26 -18.19
C GLU A 163 -17.33 -31.61 -19.55
N ASP A 164 -17.14 -30.63 -20.44
CA ASP A 164 -16.59 -30.80 -21.79
C ASP A 164 -15.16 -30.26 -21.97
N VAL A 165 -14.50 -29.72 -20.93
CA VAL A 165 -13.17 -29.10 -21.07
C VAL A 165 -12.07 -30.17 -21.10
N LYS A 166 -11.51 -30.39 -22.30
CA LYS A 166 -10.28 -31.18 -22.50
C LYS A 166 -9.06 -30.29 -22.40
N VAL A 167 -8.21 -30.52 -21.41
CA VAL A 167 -6.89 -29.89 -21.33
C VAL A 167 -5.90 -30.78 -22.09
N ILE A 168 -5.34 -30.26 -23.17
CA ILE A 168 -4.27 -30.91 -23.93
C ILE A 168 -2.97 -30.22 -23.53
N ASN A 169 -2.05 -30.98 -22.94
CA ASN A 169 -0.71 -30.50 -22.69
C ASN A 169 0.06 -30.47 -24.03
N GLU A 170 0.58 -29.31 -24.43
CA GLU A 170 1.21 -29.15 -25.76
C GLU A 170 2.56 -29.88 -25.86
N ASP A 171 3.22 -30.13 -24.73
CA ASP A 171 4.57 -30.72 -24.70
C ASP A 171 4.58 -32.25 -24.56
N ASP A 172 3.57 -32.81 -23.92
CA ASP A 172 3.38 -34.25 -23.78
C ASP A 172 2.02 -34.62 -24.36
N LYS A 173 1.99 -35.40 -25.45
CA LYS A 173 0.76 -35.87 -26.12
C LYS A 173 -0.13 -36.80 -25.27
N GLU A 174 -0.07 -36.70 -23.95
CA GLU A 174 -0.95 -37.39 -23.02
C GLU A 174 -2.21 -36.56 -22.82
N GLU A 175 -3.32 -37.12 -23.29
CA GLU A 175 -4.66 -36.59 -23.06
C GLU A 175 -5.00 -36.82 -21.58
N PHE A 176 -4.89 -35.78 -20.74
CA PHE A 176 -5.34 -35.84 -19.36
C PHE A 176 -6.87 -35.97 -19.36
N LYS A 177 -7.37 -37.16 -19.08
CA LYS A 177 -8.80 -37.38 -18.82
C LYS A 177 -9.06 -37.11 -17.35
N PHE A 178 -9.74 -36.01 -17.08
CA PHE A 178 -10.25 -35.69 -15.75
C PHE A 178 -11.14 -36.82 -15.24
N GLU A 179 -10.93 -37.23 -13.99
CA GLU A 179 -11.83 -38.14 -13.29
C GLU A 179 -12.98 -37.33 -12.63
N PRO A 180 -14.23 -37.43 -13.11
CA PRO A 180 -15.34 -36.55 -12.69
C PRO A 180 -15.69 -36.64 -11.19
N ASN A 181 -15.28 -37.72 -10.52
CA ASN A 181 -15.72 -38.05 -9.17
C ASN A 181 -15.05 -37.23 -8.06
N LEU A 182 -13.86 -36.65 -8.32
CA LEU A 182 -13.14 -35.84 -7.32
C LEU A 182 -13.75 -34.43 -7.24
N ASN A 183 -14.12 -33.84 -8.39
CA ASN A 183 -14.74 -32.52 -8.48
C ASN A 183 -16.11 -32.45 -7.79
N GLN A 184 -16.97 -33.47 -7.97
CA GLN A 184 -18.29 -33.46 -7.34
C GLN A 184 -18.21 -33.53 -5.81
N LYS A 185 -17.27 -34.30 -5.25
CA LYS A 185 -17.13 -34.42 -3.78
C LYS A 185 -16.61 -33.15 -3.14
N THR A 186 -15.59 -32.53 -3.73
CA THR A 186 -15.04 -31.26 -3.25
C THR A 186 -16.07 -30.14 -3.40
N PHE A 187 -16.81 -30.12 -4.51
CA PHE A 187 -17.92 -29.19 -4.71
C PHE A 187 -19.04 -29.41 -3.69
N ASP A 188 -19.54 -30.65 -3.54
CA ASP A 188 -20.59 -30.99 -2.58
C ASP A 188 -20.17 -30.62 -1.15
N PHE A 189 -18.87 -30.72 -0.83
CA PHE A 189 -18.30 -30.34 0.46
C PHE A 189 -18.30 -28.81 0.65
N VAL A 190 -17.77 -28.04 -0.30
CA VAL A 190 -17.75 -26.56 -0.24
C VAL A 190 -19.17 -26.00 -0.26
N TYR A 191 -20.05 -26.53 -1.11
CA TYR A 191 -21.44 -26.12 -1.25
C TYR A 191 -22.27 -26.41 0.01
N LYS A 192 -22.12 -27.59 0.63
CA LYS A 192 -22.82 -27.90 1.89
C LYS A 192 -22.32 -27.07 3.06
N THR A 193 -21.02 -26.73 3.08
CA THR A 193 -20.44 -25.86 4.11
C THR A 193 -20.97 -24.43 3.95
N PHE A 194 -21.07 -23.96 2.71
CA PHE A 194 -21.69 -22.67 2.37
C PHE A 194 -23.17 -22.63 2.76
N LEU A 195 -23.96 -23.66 2.46
CA LEU A 195 -25.37 -23.73 2.87
C LEU A 195 -25.55 -23.76 4.40
N LYS A 196 -24.69 -24.45 5.14
CA LYS A 196 -24.72 -24.46 6.62
C LYS A 196 -24.42 -23.09 7.23
N LEU A 197 -23.52 -22.31 6.62
CA LEU A 197 -23.24 -20.93 7.04
C LEU A 197 -24.41 -19.98 6.76
N LEU A 198 -25.37 -20.38 5.91
CA LEU A 198 -26.56 -19.61 5.55
C LEU A 198 -27.84 -20.05 6.27
N GLU A 199 -27.84 -21.20 6.95
CA GLU A 199 -28.96 -21.64 7.78
C GLU A 199 -28.91 -20.88 9.12
N PHE A 200 -29.65 -19.77 9.19
CA PHE A 200 -29.86 -18.99 10.42
C PHE A 200 -30.46 -19.89 11.54
N PRO A 201 -30.07 -19.70 12.82
CA PRO A 201 -30.86 -20.25 13.90
C PRO A 201 -32.23 -19.55 13.88
N ASN A 202 -33.31 -20.33 13.73
CA ASN A 202 -34.67 -19.84 14.00
C ASN A 202 -34.69 -19.38 15.45
N VAL A 203 -34.61 -18.07 15.68
CA VAL A 203 -35.05 -17.44 16.91
C VAL A 203 -36.58 -17.41 16.81
N ASP A 204 -37.26 -18.00 17.79
CA ASP A 204 -38.70 -18.15 17.79
C ASP A 204 -39.36 -16.76 17.74
N SER A 205 -40.11 -16.50 16.66
CA SER A 205 -40.72 -15.21 16.30
C SER A 205 -41.83 -14.71 17.26
N GLU A 206 -41.94 -15.28 18.45
CA GLU A 206 -42.89 -14.85 19.49
C GLU A 206 -42.24 -13.88 20.48
N GLU A 207 -40.91 -13.87 20.65
CA GLU A 207 -40.21 -12.90 21.52
C GLU A 207 -40.03 -11.53 20.84
N GLU A 208 -39.70 -11.48 19.54
CA GLU A 208 -39.58 -10.20 18.79
C GLU A 208 -40.92 -9.43 18.71
N GLU A 209 -42.06 -10.14 18.65
CA GLU A 209 -43.38 -9.49 18.59
C GLU A 209 -43.89 -9.01 19.97
N GLU A 210 -43.26 -9.43 21.07
CA GLU A 210 -43.49 -8.85 22.41
C GLU A 210 -42.57 -7.67 22.69
N GLU A 211 -41.30 -7.70 22.24
CA GLU A 211 -40.37 -6.56 22.34
C GLU A 211 -40.81 -5.36 21.50
N GLU A 212 -41.23 -5.56 20.23
CA GLU A 212 -41.78 -4.45 19.41
C GLU A 212 -43.02 -3.79 20.05
N LYS A 213 -43.83 -4.55 20.82
CA LYS A 213 -45.01 -4.00 21.51
C LYS A 213 -44.69 -3.31 22.83
N GLU A 214 -43.52 -3.56 23.42
CA GLU A 214 -43.03 -2.79 24.57
C GLU A 214 -42.35 -1.49 24.10
N GLU A 215 -41.55 -1.52 23.04
CA GLU A 215 -40.95 -0.32 22.45
C GLU A 215 -41.99 0.68 21.93
N GLU A 216 -43.04 0.23 21.22
CA GLU A 216 -44.14 1.13 20.79
C GLU A 216 -44.85 1.82 21.97
N LYS A 217 -44.87 1.19 23.16
CA LYS A 217 -45.49 1.77 24.36
C LYS A 217 -44.59 2.73 25.10
N GLU A 218 -43.27 2.56 25.03
CA GLU A 218 -42.31 3.52 25.58
C GLU A 218 -42.28 4.78 24.72
N GLU A 219 -42.22 4.63 23.40
CA GLU A 219 -42.25 5.76 22.46
C GLU A 219 -43.54 6.61 22.57
N GLU A 220 -44.69 5.97 22.78
CA GLU A 220 -45.97 6.69 22.94
C GLU A 220 -46.03 7.47 24.27
N LYS A 221 -45.25 7.02 25.27
CA LYS A 221 -45.16 7.64 26.59
C LYS A 221 -44.23 8.84 26.61
N GLU A 222 -43.08 8.75 25.93
CA GLU A 222 -42.17 9.89 25.75
C GLU A 222 -42.83 11.02 24.97
N LYS A 223 -43.54 10.70 23.88
CA LYS A 223 -44.31 11.69 23.10
C LYS A 223 -45.45 12.36 23.89
N GLU A 224 -45.95 11.71 24.95
CA GLU A 224 -46.94 12.31 25.86
C GLU A 224 -46.28 13.23 26.90
N GLU A 225 -45.10 12.86 27.43
CA GLU A 225 -44.30 13.73 28.32
C GLU A 225 -43.76 14.98 27.62
N GLU A 226 -43.28 14.88 26.38
CA GLU A 226 -42.87 16.03 25.55
C GLU A 226 -44.01 17.03 25.37
N ARG A 227 -45.22 16.54 25.08
CA ARG A 227 -46.41 17.39 24.89
C ARG A 227 -46.93 18.02 26.18
N GLU A 228 -46.55 17.51 27.35
CA GLU A 228 -46.82 18.16 28.63
C GLU A 228 -45.77 19.24 28.93
N LYS A 229 -44.48 19.01 28.60
CA LYS A 229 -43.42 20.02 28.71
C LYS A 229 -43.65 21.23 27.80
N GLU A 230 -43.96 21.04 26.51
CA GLU A 230 -44.26 22.14 25.58
C GLU A 230 -45.43 23.03 26.09
N LYS A 231 -46.39 22.46 26.85
CA LYS A 231 -47.51 23.21 27.41
C LYS A 231 -47.19 23.94 28.73
N GLU A 232 -46.12 23.55 29.42
CA GLU A 232 -45.59 24.31 30.56
C GLU A 232 -44.71 25.46 30.06
N GLU A 233 -43.89 25.24 29.03
CA GLU A 233 -43.06 26.30 28.41
C GLU A 233 -43.91 27.41 27.74
N GLU A 234 -45.00 27.06 27.03
CA GLU A 234 -45.95 28.05 26.48
C GLU A 234 -46.65 28.91 27.56
N LYS A 235 -46.53 28.57 28.85
CA LYS A 235 -47.01 29.40 29.97
C LYS A 235 -45.94 30.24 30.64
N GLU A 236 -44.67 29.92 30.47
CA GLU A 236 -43.56 30.69 31.05
C GLU A 236 -43.02 31.76 30.08
N GLU A 237 -43.22 31.59 28.76
CA GLU A 237 -42.86 32.60 27.73
C GLU A 237 -43.65 33.94 27.79
N ASP A 238 -44.65 34.09 28.68
CA ASP A 238 -45.35 35.37 28.90
C ASP A 238 -44.73 36.22 30.04
N GLU A 239 -43.68 35.74 30.74
CA GLU A 239 -43.05 36.48 31.86
C GLU A 239 -41.55 36.81 31.75
N GLU A 240 -40.77 36.26 30.80
CA GLU A 240 -39.31 36.49 30.76
C GLU A 240 -38.75 36.89 29.38
N GLU A 241 -39.30 37.92 28.74
CA GLU A 241 -38.52 38.74 27.79
C GLU A 241 -37.53 39.62 28.59
N GLU A 242 -36.34 39.10 28.94
CA GLU A 242 -35.07 39.85 29.11
C GLU A 242 -33.99 39.00 29.84
N GLU A 243 -33.58 37.81 29.35
CA GLU A 243 -32.25 37.25 29.73
C GLU A 243 -31.69 36.12 28.81
N ASP A 244 -32.00 36.06 27.51
CA ASP A 244 -31.46 35.02 26.62
C ASP A 244 -30.26 35.47 25.79
N GLU A 245 -29.05 35.02 26.15
CA GLU A 245 -27.90 34.88 25.22
C GLU A 245 -26.80 33.91 25.73
N GLU A 246 -26.99 33.14 26.82
CA GLU A 246 -25.94 32.23 27.37
C GLU A 246 -26.34 30.75 27.56
N GLU A 247 -27.59 30.30 27.28
CA GLU A 247 -28.01 28.89 27.51
C GLU A 247 -28.06 27.99 26.25
N GLU A 248 -27.86 28.51 25.03
CA GLU A 248 -27.86 27.67 23.80
C GLU A 248 -26.54 26.88 23.54
N GLU A 249 -25.48 27.03 24.35
CA GLU A 249 -24.22 26.27 24.16
C GLU A 249 -24.13 24.95 24.94
N ASP A 250 -24.98 24.72 25.95
CA ASP A 250 -24.88 23.51 26.80
C ASP A 250 -25.76 22.34 26.31
N GLU A 251 -26.80 22.58 25.47
CA GLU A 251 -27.66 21.51 24.93
C GLU A 251 -27.07 20.81 23.69
N GLU A 252 -26.21 21.47 22.90
CA GLU A 252 -25.53 20.84 21.75
C GLU A 252 -24.42 19.84 22.19
N GLU A 253 -23.88 19.94 23.41
CA GLU A 253 -22.85 19.01 23.90
C GLU A 253 -23.44 17.68 24.43
N GLU A 254 -24.70 17.62 24.88
CA GLU A 254 -25.32 16.37 25.38
C GLU A 254 -25.85 15.46 24.25
N GLU A 255 -26.32 16.02 23.11
CA GLU A 255 -26.74 15.19 21.95
C GLU A 255 -25.54 14.53 21.22
N GLU A 256 -24.34 15.13 21.24
CA GLU A 256 -23.15 14.52 20.63
C GLU A 256 -22.60 13.33 21.46
N GLU A 257 -22.80 13.28 22.78
CA GLU A 257 -22.34 12.14 23.61
C GLU A 257 -23.22 10.88 23.47
N GLU A 258 -24.54 11.02 23.20
CA GLU A 258 -25.43 9.85 23.01
C GLU A 258 -25.25 9.18 21.64
N GLU A 259 -24.95 9.94 20.56
CA GLU A 259 -24.66 9.34 19.24
C GLU A 259 -23.33 8.56 19.22
N GLU A 260 -22.31 8.96 20.00
CA GLU A 260 -21.04 8.22 20.08
C GLU A 260 -21.18 6.85 20.79
N ASP A 261 -22.04 6.75 21.80
CA ASP A 261 -22.24 5.52 22.58
C ASP A 261 -23.05 4.45 21.80
N GLU A 262 -23.97 4.84 20.91
CA GLU A 262 -24.68 3.89 20.03
C GLU A 262 -23.79 3.35 18.91
N GLU A 263 -22.93 4.18 18.30
CA GLU A 263 -21.99 3.75 17.27
C GLU A 263 -20.94 2.75 17.81
N GLU A 264 -20.46 2.94 19.06
CA GLU A 264 -19.52 1.99 19.68
C GLU A 264 -20.16 0.62 19.93
N LYS A 265 -21.46 0.57 20.27
CA LYS A 265 -22.16 -0.68 20.59
C LYS A 265 -22.43 -1.52 19.35
N GLU A 266 -22.84 -0.92 18.22
CA GLU A 266 -22.98 -1.62 16.94
C GLU A 266 -21.63 -2.14 16.41
N GLU A 267 -20.53 -1.41 16.64
CA GLU A 267 -19.20 -1.83 16.18
C GLU A 267 -18.67 -3.04 16.96
N VAL A 268 -18.99 -3.15 18.26
CA VAL A 268 -18.59 -4.26 19.13
C VAL A 268 -19.31 -5.56 18.75
N ASP A 269 -20.63 -5.52 18.53
CA ASP A 269 -21.42 -6.71 18.16
C ASP A 269 -21.08 -7.22 16.75
N SER A 270 -20.75 -6.31 15.82
CA SER A 270 -20.26 -6.68 14.49
C SER A 270 -18.87 -7.35 14.55
N LYS A 271 -17.98 -6.89 15.44
CA LYS A 271 -16.64 -7.46 15.65
C LYS A 271 -16.68 -8.83 16.33
N GLU A 272 -17.54 -9.03 17.32
CA GLU A 272 -17.63 -10.30 18.05
C GLU A 272 -18.22 -11.43 17.18
N PHE A 273 -19.20 -11.11 16.33
CA PHE A 273 -19.78 -12.05 15.37
C PHE A 273 -18.80 -12.44 14.23
N ALA A 274 -18.06 -11.47 13.68
CA ALA A 274 -17.05 -11.73 12.65
C ALA A 274 -15.89 -12.62 13.17
N LEU A 275 -15.58 -12.52 14.46
CA LEU A 275 -14.59 -13.39 15.11
C LEU A 275 -15.06 -14.85 15.17
N HIS A 276 -16.33 -15.08 15.50
CA HIS A 276 -16.90 -16.42 15.63
C HIS A 276 -16.97 -17.17 14.28
N ASN A 277 -17.43 -16.51 13.21
CA ASN A 277 -17.56 -17.13 11.88
C ASN A 277 -16.20 -17.38 11.20
N THR A 278 -15.22 -16.50 11.40
CA THR A 278 -13.87 -16.74 10.89
C THR A 278 -13.20 -17.92 11.59
N ASP A 279 -13.56 -18.22 12.83
CA ASP A 279 -13.00 -19.36 13.58
C ASP A 279 -13.61 -20.70 13.16
N GLU A 280 -14.90 -20.75 12.80
CA GLU A 280 -15.52 -21.96 12.22
C GLU A 280 -14.93 -22.31 10.86
N LEU A 281 -14.77 -21.34 9.95
CA LEU A 281 -14.16 -21.62 8.64
C LEU A 281 -12.69 -22.00 8.78
N LYS A 282 -11.94 -21.34 9.67
CA LYS A 282 -10.56 -21.73 10.00
C LYS A 282 -10.49 -23.16 10.53
N TRP A 283 -11.46 -23.57 11.34
CA TRP A 283 -11.54 -24.91 11.89
C TRP A 283 -11.84 -25.95 10.80
N VAL A 284 -12.80 -25.69 9.92
CA VAL A 284 -13.17 -26.57 8.80
C VAL A 284 -12.03 -26.71 7.78
N LEU A 285 -11.39 -25.61 7.39
CA LEU A 285 -10.23 -25.65 6.50
C LEU A 285 -9.05 -26.38 7.16
N ARG A 286 -8.87 -26.21 8.48
CA ARG A 286 -7.84 -26.92 9.23
C ARG A 286 -8.08 -28.43 9.25
N GLU A 287 -9.28 -28.90 9.60
CA GLU A 287 -9.61 -30.34 9.58
C GLU A 287 -9.38 -30.92 8.17
N HIS A 288 -9.83 -30.22 7.13
CA HIS A 288 -9.64 -30.68 5.76
C HIS A 288 -8.16 -30.80 5.35
N PHE A 289 -7.33 -29.82 5.72
CA PHE A 289 -5.88 -29.86 5.46
C PHE A 289 -5.13 -30.85 6.36
N GLU A 290 -5.66 -31.17 7.54
CA GLU A 290 -5.15 -32.25 8.41
C GLU A 290 -5.49 -33.64 7.85
N GLU A 291 -6.65 -33.81 7.21
CA GLU A 291 -7.05 -35.04 6.54
C GLU A 291 -6.34 -35.24 5.18
N ASN A 292 -5.94 -34.15 4.52
CA ASN A 292 -5.28 -34.17 3.20
C ASN A 292 -3.93 -33.43 3.21
N PRO A 293 -2.93 -33.87 4.00
CA PRO A 293 -1.69 -33.14 4.13
C PRO A 293 -0.85 -33.21 2.83
N PRO A 294 -0.13 -32.13 2.46
CA PRO A 294 0.63 -32.02 1.21
C PRO A 294 1.71 -33.11 1.02
N THR A 295 2.08 -33.80 2.10
CA THR A 295 3.06 -34.88 2.10
C THR A 295 2.53 -36.22 1.61
N ILE A 296 1.21 -36.42 1.60
CA ILE A 296 0.57 -37.70 1.24
C ILE A 296 0.15 -37.70 -0.23
N ASP A 297 -0.36 -36.57 -0.74
CA ASP A 297 -0.73 -36.42 -2.15
C ASP A 297 -0.47 -34.98 -2.63
N PRO A 298 0.77 -34.66 -3.07
CA PRO A 298 1.12 -33.33 -3.53
C PRO A 298 0.32 -32.88 -4.76
N ALA A 299 -0.08 -33.82 -5.62
CA ALA A 299 -0.85 -33.54 -6.82
C ALA A 299 -2.29 -33.19 -6.46
N GLY A 300 -2.94 -34.01 -5.63
CA GLY A 300 -4.28 -33.74 -5.10
C GLY A 300 -4.33 -32.45 -4.27
N PHE A 301 -3.31 -32.17 -3.46
CA PHE A 301 -3.23 -30.92 -2.70
C PHE A 301 -3.11 -29.69 -3.61
N THR A 302 -2.28 -29.77 -4.66
CA THR A 302 -2.13 -28.68 -5.64
C THR A 302 -3.43 -28.45 -6.40
N GLU A 303 -4.10 -29.51 -6.82
CA GLU A 303 -5.38 -29.47 -7.51
C GLU A 303 -6.47 -28.86 -6.61
N ILE A 304 -6.58 -29.30 -5.35
CA ILE A 304 -7.54 -28.74 -4.39
C ILE A 304 -7.23 -27.26 -4.10
N SER A 305 -5.97 -26.90 -3.87
CA SER A 305 -5.58 -25.50 -3.62
C SER A 305 -5.89 -24.59 -4.83
N TYR A 306 -5.66 -25.09 -6.04
CA TYR A 306 -6.01 -24.41 -7.28
C TYR A 306 -7.52 -24.19 -7.37
N PHE A 307 -8.33 -25.24 -7.16
CA PHE A 307 -9.78 -25.14 -7.18
C PHE A 307 -10.34 -24.23 -6.09
N THR A 308 -9.83 -24.33 -4.85
CA THR A 308 -10.24 -23.43 -3.76
C THR A 308 -9.96 -21.98 -4.11
N SER A 309 -8.77 -21.67 -4.64
CA SER A 309 -8.41 -20.30 -5.04
C SER A 309 -9.28 -19.81 -6.21
N TYR A 310 -9.55 -20.68 -7.18
CA TYR A 310 -10.43 -20.40 -8.31
C TYR A 310 -11.87 -20.14 -7.85
N TYR A 311 -12.40 -20.94 -6.92
CA TYR A 311 -13.74 -20.77 -6.37
C TYR A 311 -13.89 -19.51 -5.54
N ILE A 312 -12.88 -19.16 -4.74
CA ILE A 312 -12.86 -17.90 -3.98
C ILE A 312 -12.90 -16.71 -4.96
N LYS A 313 -12.12 -16.76 -6.05
CA LYS A 313 -12.15 -15.72 -7.09
C LYS A 313 -13.52 -15.64 -7.77
N LEU A 314 -14.12 -16.78 -8.11
CA LEU A 314 -15.46 -16.84 -8.71
C LEU A 314 -16.54 -16.25 -7.79
N LEU A 315 -16.47 -16.55 -6.48
CA LEU A 315 -17.33 -15.96 -5.46
C LEU A 315 -17.13 -14.45 -5.38
N TYR A 316 -15.88 -13.97 -5.40
CA TYR A 316 -15.58 -12.54 -5.39
C TYR A 316 -16.15 -11.81 -6.60
N ASP A 317 -15.87 -12.32 -7.81
CA ASP A 317 -16.39 -11.76 -9.08
C ASP A 317 -17.93 -11.74 -9.11
N LEU A 318 -18.57 -12.74 -8.50
CA LEU A 318 -20.02 -12.82 -8.39
C LEU A 318 -20.57 -11.82 -7.38
N CYS A 319 -19.90 -11.63 -6.24
CA CYS A 319 -20.25 -10.62 -5.25
C CYS A 319 -20.13 -9.20 -5.83
N GLU A 320 -19.06 -8.90 -6.58
CA GLU A 320 -18.91 -7.62 -7.27
C GLU A 320 -20.07 -7.37 -8.25
N LYS A 321 -20.44 -8.35 -9.07
CA LYS A 321 -21.55 -8.22 -10.02
C LYS A 321 -22.91 -8.03 -9.34
N VAL A 322 -23.13 -8.69 -8.20
CA VAL A 322 -24.34 -8.50 -7.39
C VAL A 322 -24.34 -7.09 -6.79
N LEU A 323 -23.21 -6.62 -6.28
CA LEU A 323 -23.02 -5.26 -5.77
C LEU A 323 -23.27 -4.19 -6.83
N GLU A 324 -22.70 -4.33 -8.02
CA GLU A 324 -22.93 -3.43 -9.16
C GLU A 324 -24.43 -3.32 -9.47
N ARG A 325 -25.15 -4.44 -9.53
CA ARG A 325 -26.61 -4.45 -9.77
C ARG A 325 -27.40 -3.81 -8.64
N ILE A 326 -27.03 -4.04 -7.38
CA ILE A 326 -27.68 -3.41 -6.21
C ILE A 326 -27.45 -1.89 -6.25
N LEU A 327 -26.24 -1.45 -6.55
CA LEU A 327 -25.85 -0.04 -6.64
C LEU A 327 -26.53 0.67 -7.83
N ASP A 328 -26.64 0.00 -8.98
CA ASP A 328 -27.35 0.53 -10.15
C ASP A 328 -28.85 0.66 -9.91
N ARG A 329 -29.46 -0.24 -9.13
CA ARG A 329 -30.86 -0.09 -8.67
C ARG A 329 -31.03 1.12 -7.75
N LYS A 330 -30.05 1.41 -6.88
CA LYS A 330 -30.08 2.59 -5.98
C LYS A 330 -29.88 3.92 -6.72
N LYS A 331 -29.08 3.95 -7.80
CA LYS A 331 -28.87 5.15 -8.65
C LYS A 331 -30.13 5.62 -9.37
N GLY A 332 -31.15 4.78 -9.52
CA GLY A 332 -32.44 5.16 -10.12
C GLY A 332 -33.29 6.13 -9.30
N ASN A 333 -33.04 6.30 -7.99
CA ASN A 333 -34.04 6.90 -7.08
C ASN A 333 -33.59 8.09 -6.21
N LYS A 334 -32.37 8.63 -6.29
CA LYS A 334 -32.00 9.81 -5.48
C LYS A 334 -31.32 10.91 -6.31
N LYS A 335 -32.13 11.90 -6.71
CA LYS A 335 -31.66 13.25 -7.07
C LYS A 335 -31.68 14.12 -5.81
N THR A 336 -30.55 14.23 -5.13
CA THR A 336 -30.05 15.42 -4.42
C THR A 336 -28.67 15.07 -3.87
N ARG A 337 -27.66 15.79 -4.33
CA ARG A 337 -26.23 15.49 -4.12
C ARG A 337 -25.69 16.55 -3.15
N ASN A 338 -25.61 16.23 -1.86
CA ASN A 338 -24.75 16.95 -0.93
C ASN A 338 -23.34 16.35 -1.09
N MET A 339 -22.41 17.14 -1.62
CA MET A 339 -21.01 16.75 -1.70
C MET A 339 -20.28 17.27 -0.48
N SER A 340 -19.67 16.35 0.27
CA SER A 340 -18.77 16.63 1.39
C SER A 340 -17.60 17.53 0.93
N PRO A 341 -17.20 18.55 1.72
CA PRO A 341 -16.13 19.48 1.36
C PRO A 341 -14.72 18.85 1.27
N ASN A 342 -14.52 17.61 1.72
CA ASN A 342 -13.21 16.95 1.73
C ASN A 342 -12.84 16.19 0.43
N ALA A 343 -13.70 16.21 -0.60
CA ALA A 343 -13.49 15.43 -1.83
C ALA A 343 -12.64 16.13 -2.92
N THR A 344 -12.06 17.30 -2.64
CA THR A 344 -11.43 18.16 -3.68
C THR A 344 -9.94 17.93 -3.92
N ASP A 345 -9.25 17.16 -3.08
CA ASP A 345 -7.77 17.18 -3.07
C ASP A 345 -7.09 16.25 -4.09
N ASN A 346 -7.82 15.42 -4.83
CA ASN A 346 -7.22 14.57 -5.87
C ASN A 346 -8.11 14.49 -7.12
N GLU A 347 -8.24 15.59 -7.86
CA GLU A 347 -8.79 15.49 -9.22
C GLU A 347 -7.94 14.49 -10.02
N PRO A 348 -8.54 13.42 -10.57
CA PRO A 348 -7.78 12.46 -11.36
C PRO A 348 -7.21 13.14 -12.60
N PHE A 349 -6.11 12.62 -13.12
CA PHE A 349 -5.44 13.19 -14.28
C PHE A 349 -4.85 12.07 -15.15
N VAL A 350 -4.58 12.40 -16.41
CA VAL A 350 -3.85 11.55 -17.35
C VAL A 350 -2.60 12.27 -17.84
N MET A 351 -1.51 11.52 -18.11
CA MET A 351 -0.33 12.08 -18.76
C MET A 351 -0.68 12.45 -20.21
N ARG A 352 -0.42 13.71 -20.61
CA ARG A 352 -0.80 14.22 -21.93
C ARG A 352 -0.14 13.43 -23.06
N ALA A 353 1.18 13.23 -22.97
CA ALA A 353 1.95 12.54 -24.00
C ALA A 353 1.45 11.11 -24.23
N GLU A 354 1.09 10.42 -23.15
CA GLU A 354 0.53 9.07 -23.16
C GLU A 354 -0.85 9.05 -23.83
N LEU A 355 -1.73 9.99 -23.48
CA LEU A 355 -3.04 10.14 -24.11
C LEU A 355 -2.94 10.46 -25.60
N GLU A 356 -2.12 11.45 -25.97
CA GLU A 356 -1.93 11.87 -27.36
C GLU A 356 -1.37 10.72 -28.21
N ARG A 357 -0.44 9.93 -27.64
CA ARG A 357 0.10 8.74 -28.29
C ARG A 357 -0.95 7.64 -28.43
N ALA A 358 -1.75 7.36 -27.39
CA ALA A 358 -2.84 6.39 -27.46
C ALA A 358 -3.86 6.78 -28.55
N ILE A 359 -4.21 8.06 -28.64
CA ILE A 359 -5.04 8.61 -29.72
C ILE A 359 -4.35 8.38 -31.06
N LYS A 360 -3.07 8.75 -31.22
CA LYS A 360 -2.33 8.58 -32.48
C LYS A 360 -2.35 7.11 -32.95
N CYS A 361 -2.03 6.17 -32.06
CA CYS A 361 -2.06 4.73 -32.35
C CYS A 361 -3.41 4.24 -32.86
N TYR A 362 -4.52 4.80 -32.34
CA TYR A 362 -5.86 4.46 -32.80
C TYR A 362 -6.20 5.08 -34.17
N TYR A 363 -5.82 6.34 -34.41
CA TYR A 363 -6.22 7.07 -35.63
C TYR A 363 -5.29 6.85 -36.84
N ILE A 364 -4.11 6.25 -36.66
CA ILE A 364 -3.13 5.99 -37.74
C ILE A 364 -3.55 4.87 -38.70
N GLU A 365 -4.55 4.04 -38.41
CA GLU A 365 -5.00 3.03 -39.39
C GLU A 365 -5.63 3.65 -40.67
N GLY A 366 -5.83 4.98 -40.73
CA GLY A 366 -6.52 5.67 -41.83
C GLY A 366 -5.66 6.52 -42.75
N GLU A 367 -5.06 7.60 -42.26
CA GLU A 367 -4.44 8.64 -43.11
C GLU A 367 -3.76 9.66 -42.19
N SER A 368 -2.43 9.72 -42.15
CA SER A 368 -1.70 11.00 -42.19
C SER A 368 -0.19 10.75 -42.13
N ASP A 369 0.50 11.20 -43.17
CA ASP A 369 1.90 11.64 -43.13
C ASP A 369 2.02 12.91 -42.26
N ALA A 370 1.47 12.87 -41.04
CA ALA A 370 1.63 13.95 -40.07
C ALA A 370 3.08 13.91 -39.61
N ASP A 371 3.89 14.69 -40.32
CA ASP A 371 5.29 15.01 -40.08
C ASP A 371 5.70 14.73 -38.63
N GLU A 372 6.52 13.70 -38.44
CA GLU A 372 7.38 13.53 -37.26
C GLU A 372 8.46 14.64 -37.19
N SER A 373 8.22 15.79 -37.83
CA SER A 373 9.20 16.85 -37.96
C SER A 373 9.33 17.60 -36.65
N ASP A 374 10.51 17.45 -36.07
CA ASP A 374 11.25 18.51 -35.39
C ASP A 374 10.64 19.00 -34.09
N GLY A 375 10.68 18.10 -33.11
CA GLY A 375 10.44 18.47 -31.73
C GLY A 375 10.94 17.42 -30.76
N GLU A 376 12.07 16.77 -31.03
CA GLU A 376 12.80 15.94 -30.05
C GLU A 376 13.39 16.80 -28.91
N SER A 377 12.71 17.88 -28.51
CA SER A 377 12.89 18.44 -27.19
C SER A 377 12.42 17.35 -26.23
N ARG A 378 13.37 16.58 -25.71
CA ARG A 378 13.23 15.85 -24.45
C ARG A 378 12.65 16.85 -23.46
N ILE A 379 11.33 16.84 -23.32
CA ILE A 379 10.69 17.67 -22.31
C ILE A 379 11.04 16.95 -21.02
N ASP A 380 11.96 17.54 -20.25
CA ASP A 380 12.38 16.98 -18.96
C ASP A 380 11.18 16.78 -18.03
N PHE A 381 10.11 17.56 -18.24
CA PHE A 381 8.85 17.52 -17.53
C PHE A 381 7.71 16.98 -18.41
N LEU A 382 6.90 16.10 -17.85
CA LEU A 382 5.71 15.60 -18.54
C LEU A 382 4.48 16.31 -17.97
N THR A 383 3.62 16.73 -18.89
CA THR A 383 2.40 17.47 -18.60
C THR A 383 1.23 16.52 -18.38
N THR A 384 0.27 16.96 -17.57
CA THR A 384 -0.96 16.19 -17.28
C THR A 384 -2.21 16.94 -17.73
N ILE A 385 -3.31 16.21 -17.88
CA ILE A 385 -4.62 16.77 -18.22
C ILE A 385 -5.60 16.27 -17.16
N PRO A 386 -6.46 17.13 -16.58
CA PRO A 386 -7.55 16.70 -15.72
C PRO A 386 -8.36 15.62 -16.43
N TYR A 387 -8.58 14.52 -15.74
CA TYR A 387 -9.34 13.39 -16.22
C TYR A 387 -10.78 13.56 -15.75
N ASN A 388 -11.70 13.68 -16.70
CA ASN A 388 -13.13 13.52 -16.42
C ASN A 388 -13.57 12.23 -17.08
N GLU A 389 -13.82 11.21 -16.27
CA GLU A 389 -14.18 9.87 -16.73
C GLU A 389 -15.36 9.89 -17.70
N GLU A 390 -16.44 10.63 -17.41
CA GLU A 390 -17.61 10.71 -18.29
C GLU A 390 -17.27 11.31 -19.66
N ASP A 391 -16.47 12.38 -19.69
CA ASP A 391 -16.08 13.05 -20.94
C ASP A 391 -15.12 12.19 -21.76
N PHE A 392 -14.18 11.51 -21.10
CA PHE A 392 -13.17 10.67 -21.73
C PHE A 392 -13.75 9.35 -22.21
N GLU A 393 -14.59 8.67 -21.42
CA GLU A 393 -15.30 7.46 -21.83
C GLU A 393 -16.23 7.74 -23.01
N LYS A 394 -16.98 8.86 -22.97
CA LYS A 394 -17.83 9.27 -24.10
C LYS A 394 -17.03 9.55 -25.36
N LYS A 395 -15.82 10.11 -25.25
CA LYS A 395 -14.99 10.50 -26.39
C LYS A 395 -14.11 9.36 -26.91
N TYR A 396 -13.62 8.49 -26.03
CA TYR A 396 -12.56 7.52 -26.28
C TYR A 396 -12.81 6.11 -25.70
N GLY A 397 -13.81 5.90 -24.85
CA GLY A 397 -14.00 4.64 -24.07
C GLY A 397 -14.09 3.36 -24.91
N ASN A 398 -14.61 3.47 -26.14
CA ASN A 398 -14.65 2.32 -27.07
C ASN A 398 -13.28 1.99 -27.70
N LYS A 399 -12.24 2.76 -27.41
CA LYS A 399 -10.98 2.80 -28.19
C LYS A 399 -9.73 2.81 -27.32
N ILE A 400 -9.79 3.49 -26.18
CA ILE A 400 -8.70 3.67 -25.24
C ILE A 400 -9.20 3.14 -23.91
N VAL A 401 -8.46 2.18 -23.34
CA VAL A 401 -8.74 1.67 -22.01
C VAL A 401 -8.01 2.56 -21.01
N PHE A 402 -8.76 3.21 -20.12
CA PHE A 402 -8.19 3.98 -19.02
C PHE A 402 -8.02 3.06 -17.80
N VAL A 403 -6.80 3.04 -17.25
CA VAL A 403 -6.50 2.26 -16.03
C VAL A 403 -6.32 3.26 -14.89
N ASN A 404 -7.23 3.21 -13.92
CA ASN A 404 -7.15 4.04 -12.72
C ASN A 404 -6.10 3.46 -11.78
N VAL A 405 -4.99 4.16 -11.61
CA VAL A 405 -3.90 3.78 -10.71
C VAL A 405 -3.72 4.88 -9.67
N ALA A 406 -3.91 4.54 -8.40
CA ALA A 406 -3.51 5.43 -7.32
C ALA A 406 -1.98 5.54 -7.34
N ILE A 407 -1.45 6.76 -7.43
CA ILE A 407 -0.03 7.01 -7.22
C ILE A 407 0.14 7.23 -5.71
N PRO A 408 0.59 6.23 -4.94
CA PRO A 408 0.74 6.42 -3.52
C PRO A 408 1.79 7.51 -3.29
N THR A 409 1.47 8.42 -2.38
CA THR A 409 2.39 9.44 -1.88
C THR A 409 3.42 8.75 -0.98
N VAL A 410 4.38 8.05 -1.60
CA VAL A 410 5.40 7.35 -0.83
C VAL A 410 6.38 8.38 -0.29
N ARG A 411 6.33 8.56 1.04
CA ARG A 411 7.03 9.58 1.84
C ARG A 411 8.56 9.62 1.65
N CYS A 412 9.18 8.55 1.16
CA CYS A 412 10.64 8.42 1.19
C CYS A 412 11.27 7.89 -0.10
N ARG A 413 10.46 7.55 -1.12
CA ARG A 413 10.92 7.11 -2.44
C ARG A 413 9.82 7.40 -3.44
N ALA A 414 10.02 8.41 -4.29
CA ALA A 414 9.11 8.65 -5.39
C ALA A 414 8.93 7.36 -6.20
N ARG A 415 7.69 6.88 -6.38
CA ARG A 415 7.42 5.66 -7.16
C ARG A 415 7.63 5.98 -8.64
N PRO A 416 8.58 5.34 -9.32
CA PRO A 416 8.73 5.47 -10.77
C PRO A 416 7.47 4.99 -11.47
N ILE A 417 6.98 5.79 -12.41
CA ILE A 417 5.90 5.43 -13.32
C ILE A 417 6.54 5.15 -14.68
N MET A 418 6.27 3.97 -15.22
CA MET A 418 6.79 3.56 -16.51
C MET A 418 6.04 4.31 -17.62
N MET A 419 6.79 4.84 -18.58
CA MET A 419 6.28 5.49 -19.80
C MET A 419 6.26 4.49 -20.96
N LEU A 420 5.53 4.79 -22.04
CA LEU A 420 5.41 3.90 -23.21
C LEU A 420 6.71 3.62 -23.96
N ASP A 421 7.70 4.49 -23.85
CA ASP A 421 9.05 4.30 -24.42
C ASP A 421 9.97 3.45 -23.51
N SER A 422 9.43 2.86 -22.44
CA SER A 422 10.16 2.11 -21.41
C SER A 422 11.06 2.95 -20.51
N ASP A 423 11.00 4.29 -20.59
CA ASP A 423 11.61 5.16 -19.58
C ASP A 423 10.69 5.28 -18.35
N TYR A 424 11.15 6.01 -17.34
CA TYR A 424 10.42 6.19 -16.09
C TYR A 424 10.38 7.67 -15.70
N CYS A 425 9.27 8.07 -15.08
CA CYS A 425 9.10 9.41 -14.53
C CYS A 425 8.61 9.35 -13.08
N ILE A 426 8.73 10.45 -12.36
CA ILE A 426 8.22 10.62 -11.00
C ILE A 426 7.58 11.99 -10.84
N LEU A 427 6.72 12.18 -9.84
CA LEU A 427 6.21 13.51 -9.50
C LEU A 427 7.39 14.44 -9.17
N SER A 428 7.43 15.59 -9.82
CA SER A 428 8.52 16.57 -9.74
C SER A 428 8.71 17.10 -8.32
N LEU A 429 7.62 17.37 -7.59
CA LEU A 429 7.67 17.74 -6.17
C LEU A 429 8.27 16.62 -5.31
N HIS A 430 7.93 15.35 -5.59
CA HIS A 430 8.52 14.21 -4.90
C HIS A 430 10.01 14.07 -5.21
N ALA A 431 10.44 14.32 -6.45
CA ALA A 431 11.85 14.34 -6.82
C ALA A 431 12.62 15.41 -6.02
N LEU A 432 12.07 16.63 -5.94
CA LEU A 432 12.66 17.73 -5.19
C LEU A 432 12.77 17.42 -3.69
N ILE A 433 11.72 16.87 -3.08
CA ILE A 433 11.72 16.46 -1.67
C ILE A 433 12.72 15.31 -1.44
N GLN A 434 12.82 14.35 -2.37
CA GLN A 434 13.78 13.26 -2.28
C GLN A 434 15.24 13.76 -2.31
N MET A 435 15.56 14.69 -3.22
CA MET A 435 16.89 15.31 -3.27
C MET A 435 17.19 16.05 -1.96
N TRP A 436 16.21 16.76 -1.41
CA TRP A 436 16.33 17.43 -0.12
C TRP A 436 16.58 16.44 1.03
N HIS A 437 15.81 15.35 1.08
CA HIS A 437 15.96 14.26 2.05
C HIS A 437 17.38 13.69 2.04
N GLU A 438 17.89 13.38 0.84
CA GLU A 438 19.21 12.82 0.66
C GLU A 438 20.31 13.79 1.10
N LEU A 439 20.12 15.09 0.91
CA LEU A 439 21.06 16.10 1.40
C LEU A 439 21.05 16.20 2.93
N VAL A 440 19.87 16.32 3.54
CA VAL A 440 19.71 16.56 4.98
C VAL A 440 20.03 15.31 5.82
N PHE A 441 19.49 14.16 5.47
CA PHE A 441 19.59 12.95 6.29
C PHE A 441 20.53 11.89 5.71
N GLY A 442 20.61 11.79 4.38
CA GLY A 442 21.55 10.88 3.71
C GLY A 442 23.00 11.33 3.90
N ARG A 443 23.33 12.50 3.32
CA ARG A 443 24.67 13.08 3.31
C ARG A 443 24.98 13.89 4.57
N LYS A 444 23.96 14.41 5.23
CA LYS A 444 24.06 15.19 6.47
C LYS A 444 24.98 16.40 6.31
N ILE A 445 24.91 17.05 5.15
CA ILE A 445 25.84 18.11 4.72
C ILE A 445 25.95 19.27 5.72
N PHE A 446 24.86 19.57 6.43
CA PHE A 446 24.79 20.70 7.35
C PHE A 446 25.55 20.48 8.66
N GLN A 447 25.87 19.23 9.04
CA GLN A 447 26.50 18.91 10.33
C GLN A 447 27.85 19.61 10.54
N LYS A 448 28.60 19.82 9.46
CA LYS A 448 29.97 20.33 9.51
C LYS A 448 30.14 21.75 8.98
N MET A 449 29.06 22.35 8.47
CA MET A 449 29.10 23.72 7.96
C MET A 449 28.94 24.72 9.11
N ASP A 450 29.66 25.83 9.05
CA ASP A 450 29.26 26.98 9.84
C ASP A 450 28.07 27.71 9.19
N THR A 451 27.54 28.75 9.84
CA THR A 451 26.39 29.50 9.33
C THR A 451 26.68 30.18 7.99
N VAL A 452 27.91 30.62 7.74
CA VAL A 452 28.28 31.30 6.49
C VAL A 452 28.38 30.29 5.35
N ASP A 453 29.06 29.17 5.59
CA ASP A 453 29.21 28.09 4.63
C ASP A 453 27.85 27.47 4.27
N ALA A 454 26.99 27.23 5.26
CA ALA A 454 25.64 26.70 5.01
C ALA A 454 24.78 27.64 4.16
N ASN A 455 24.85 28.95 4.42
CA ASN A 455 24.12 29.94 3.61
C ASN A 455 24.67 30.01 2.18
N ASN A 456 25.98 29.97 2.01
CA ASN A 456 26.60 29.92 0.69
C ASN A 456 26.19 28.66 -0.08
N PHE A 457 26.23 27.51 0.58
CA PHE A 457 25.78 26.24 0.03
C PHE A 457 24.31 26.30 -0.41
N MET A 458 23.41 26.73 0.47
CA MET A 458 21.97 26.84 0.16
C MET A 458 21.71 27.77 -1.02
N ASN A 459 22.45 28.89 -1.14
CA ASN A 459 22.32 29.79 -2.28
C ASN A 459 22.74 29.14 -3.61
N ILE A 460 23.81 28.31 -3.60
CA ILE A 460 24.27 27.61 -4.81
C ILE A 460 23.28 26.49 -5.15
N LEU A 461 22.87 25.70 -4.16
CA LEU A 461 21.86 24.65 -4.31
C LEU A 461 20.56 25.22 -4.86
N ALA A 462 20.07 26.35 -4.33
CA ALA A 462 18.85 26.97 -4.80
C ALA A 462 18.96 27.40 -6.27
N ARG A 463 20.08 27.96 -6.70
CA ARG A 463 20.29 28.31 -8.12
C ARG A 463 20.30 27.09 -9.03
N LEU A 464 20.92 26.00 -8.57
CA LEU A 464 20.91 24.72 -9.29
C LEU A 464 19.48 24.20 -9.40
N LEU A 465 18.75 24.10 -8.28
CA LEU A 465 17.35 23.64 -8.31
C LEU A 465 16.46 24.56 -9.15
N GLN A 466 16.64 25.88 -9.10
CA GLN A 466 15.92 26.85 -9.92
C GLN A 466 16.23 26.74 -11.42
N LYS A 467 17.29 26.05 -11.84
CA LYS A 467 17.51 25.75 -13.26
C LYS A 467 16.52 24.69 -13.77
N HIS A 468 16.04 23.82 -12.89
CA HIS A 468 15.23 22.66 -13.24
C HIS A 468 13.78 22.78 -12.76
N PHE A 469 13.55 23.23 -11.53
CA PHE A 469 12.24 23.34 -10.88
C PHE A 469 11.72 24.79 -10.95
N THR A 470 11.28 25.25 -12.12
CA THR A 470 10.61 26.56 -12.29
C THR A 470 9.17 26.40 -12.71
N VAL A 471 8.34 27.37 -12.34
CA VAL A 471 6.93 27.44 -12.77
C VAL A 471 6.83 27.53 -14.30
N GLU A 472 7.73 28.26 -14.95
CA GLU A 472 7.71 28.40 -16.42
C GLU A 472 7.98 27.05 -17.10
N LYS A 473 9.03 26.32 -16.70
CA LYS A 473 9.31 24.98 -17.24
C LYS A 473 8.20 23.98 -16.95
N ALA A 474 7.59 24.16 -15.78
CA ALA A 474 6.43 23.40 -15.33
C ALA A 474 5.16 23.68 -16.15
N THR A 475 5.00 24.89 -16.68
CA THR A 475 3.78 25.34 -17.36
C THR A 475 3.95 25.47 -18.87
N GLU A 476 5.17 25.38 -19.38
CA GLU A 476 5.46 25.44 -20.81
C GLU A 476 4.74 24.31 -21.55
N GLY A 477 3.87 24.66 -22.51
CA GLY A 477 3.04 23.69 -23.25
C GLY A 477 1.78 23.21 -22.51
N HIS A 478 1.48 23.72 -21.32
CA HIS A 478 0.27 23.37 -20.57
C HIS A 478 -0.91 24.27 -20.97
N VAL A 479 -1.80 23.78 -21.84
CA VAL A 479 -3.06 24.48 -22.17
C VAL A 479 -3.92 24.74 -20.91
N ASN A 480 -3.74 23.93 -19.86
CA ASN A 480 -4.48 24.05 -18.61
C ASN A 480 -3.83 24.99 -17.58
N ALA A 481 -2.55 25.37 -17.75
CA ALA A 481 -1.95 26.39 -16.88
C ALA A 481 -2.65 27.75 -17.06
N ASP A 482 -3.19 27.99 -18.25
CA ASP A 482 -3.99 29.18 -18.58
C ASP A 482 -5.45 29.07 -18.12
N ILE A 483 -5.93 27.87 -17.75
CA ILE A 483 -7.30 27.67 -17.24
C ILE A 483 -7.25 27.92 -15.73
N GLU A 484 -7.55 29.16 -15.35
CA GLU A 484 -7.50 29.69 -13.97
C GLU A 484 -7.92 28.65 -12.92
N GLY A 485 -6.96 28.30 -12.06
CA GLY A 485 -7.23 27.61 -10.78
C GLY A 485 -6.93 26.11 -10.72
N LYS A 486 -6.70 25.41 -11.84
CA LYS A 486 -6.42 23.96 -11.81
C LYS A 486 -4.93 23.63 -11.85
N LYS A 487 -4.35 23.42 -10.66
CA LYS A 487 -2.97 22.94 -10.52
C LYS A 487 -2.88 21.48 -10.96
N CYS A 488 -2.25 21.24 -12.09
CA CYS A 488 -2.00 19.90 -12.59
C CYS A 488 -0.65 19.39 -12.04
N PRO A 489 -0.58 18.16 -11.49
CA PRO A 489 0.68 17.57 -11.06
C PRO A 489 1.65 17.40 -12.23
N LEU A 490 2.92 17.67 -11.98
CA LEU A 490 3.97 17.56 -12.99
C LEU A 490 4.88 16.40 -12.70
N PHE A 491 5.27 15.72 -13.77
CA PHE A 491 6.25 14.64 -13.71
C PHE A 491 7.58 15.11 -14.25
N ILE A 492 8.66 14.53 -13.75
CA ILE A 492 10.03 14.71 -14.24
C ILE A 492 10.58 13.35 -14.64
N ASN A 493 11.29 13.28 -15.76
CA ASN A 493 11.96 12.05 -16.21
C ASN A 493 13.07 11.66 -15.21
N LEU A 494 13.20 10.36 -14.90
CA LEU A 494 14.26 9.87 -14.01
C LEU A 494 15.67 10.18 -14.53
N GLU A 495 15.89 10.30 -15.84
CA GLU A 495 17.19 10.68 -16.38
C GLU A 495 17.53 12.14 -16.02
N ALA A 496 16.57 13.06 -16.14
CA ALA A 496 16.73 14.45 -15.69
C ALA A 496 16.98 14.52 -14.18
N VAL A 497 16.31 13.69 -13.38
CA VAL A 497 16.56 13.57 -11.93
C VAL A 497 18.00 13.14 -11.65
N LYS A 498 18.54 12.17 -12.40
CA LYS A 498 19.94 11.75 -12.27
C LYS A 498 20.91 12.87 -12.63
N GLU A 499 20.64 13.61 -13.71
CA GLU A 499 21.47 14.75 -14.11
C GLU A 499 21.53 15.82 -13.00
N ILE A 500 20.38 16.17 -12.42
CA ILE A 500 20.31 17.10 -11.28
C ILE A 500 21.09 16.54 -10.09
N GLN A 501 20.93 15.25 -9.81
CA GLN A 501 21.63 14.59 -8.71
C GLN A 501 23.15 14.60 -8.93
N TYR A 502 23.64 14.42 -10.15
CA TYR A 502 25.07 14.56 -10.46
C TYR A 502 25.58 15.99 -10.19
N GLU A 503 24.82 17.02 -10.57
CA GLU A 503 25.22 18.41 -10.27
C GLU A 503 25.22 18.69 -8.75
N ILE A 504 24.26 18.12 -8.01
CA ILE A 504 24.22 18.19 -6.54
C ILE A 504 25.41 17.44 -5.93
N ASP A 505 25.78 16.30 -6.51
CA ASP A 505 26.89 15.48 -6.04
C ASP A 505 28.23 16.18 -6.22
N ASP A 506 28.43 16.83 -7.37
CA ASP A 506 29.57 17.70 -7.63
C ASP A 506 29.61 18.89 -6.66
N LEU A 507 28.45 19.48 -6.34
CA LEU A 507 28.36 20.54 -5.33
C LEU A 507 28.75 20.05 -3.93
N CYS A 508 28.47 18.79 -3.61
CA CYS A 508 28.86 18.15 -2.36
C CYS A 508 30.32 17.65 -2.35
N GLU A 509 31.01 17.63 -3.50
CA GLU A 509 32.37 17.10 -3.59
C GLU A 509 33.33 17.88 -2.68
N GLY A 510 34.14 17.14 -1.91
CA GLY A 510 35.08 17.74 -0.95
C GLY A 510 34.47 18.15 0.40
N MET A 511 33.15 18.01 0.57
CA MET A 511 32.53 18.09 1.90
C MET A 511 32.83 16.79 2.66
N ASN A 512 33.44 16.91 3.84
CA ASN A 512 33.69 15.74 4.67
C ASN A 512 32.34 15.09 5.04
N GLU A 513 32.13 13.81 4.71
CA GLU A 513 30.95 13.05 5.12
C GLU A 513 30.62 13.26 6.60
N GLY A 514 29.34 13.46 6.95
CA GLY A 514 28.88 13.69 8.31
C GLY A 514 29.33 12.62 9.32
N GLU A 515 29.04 12.83 10.61
CA GLU A 515 29.26 11.77 11.60
C GLU A 515 28.39 10.53 11.29
N LYS A 516 28.68 9.42 12.00
CA LYS A 516 28.04 8.10 11.85
C LYS A 516 26.51 8.19 11.70
N ASP A 517 25.95 7.20 11.02
CA ASP A 517 24.52 7.11 10.72
C ASP A 517 23.61 7.32 11.92
N ILE A 518 22.55 8.11 11.67
CA ILE A 518 21.46 8.28 12.61
C ILE A 518 20.72 6.96 12.61
N GLN A 519 20.90 6.15 13.65
CA GLN A 519 20.07 4.98 13.85
C GLN A 519 18.66 5.45 14.20
N ILE A 520 17.77 5.45 13.20
CA ILE A 520 16.35 5.79 13.36
C ILE A 520 15.65 4.66 14.13
N GLU A 521 16.13 3.42 14.00
CA GLU A 521 15.58 2.20 14.58
C GLU A 521 15.89 1.99 16.07
N ASP A 522 16.63 2.88 16.72
CA ASP A 522 16.90 2.71 18.15
C ASP A 522 15.56 2.70 18.92
N HIS A 523 15.23 1.64 19.65
CA HIS A 523 14.00 1.55 20.45
C HIS A 523 14.00 2.46 21.69
N GLN A 524 15.02 3.32 21.85
CA GLN A 524 15.06 4.24 22.98
C GLN A 524 13.90 5.25 22.92
N PRO A 525 13.23 5.52 24.05
CA PRO A 525 12.12 6.47 24.10
C PRO A 525 12.56 7.87 23.65
N THR A 526 11.67 8.55 22.92
CA THR A 526 11.89 9.91 22.44
C THR A 526 11.84 10.90 23.61
N THR A 527 12.98 11.16 24.25
CA THR A 527 13.08 12.16 25.32
C THR A 527 13.35 13.57 24.77
N PRO A 528 12.93 14.65 25.47
CA PRO A 528 13.33 16.02 25.14
C PRO A 528 14.84 16.21 24.94
N GLN A 529 15.65 15.52 25.75
CA GLN A 529 17.11 15.53 25.65
C GLN A 529 17.57 14.86 24.36
N TYR A 530 16.98 13.72 23.99
CA TYR A 530 17.27 13.03 22.73
C TYR A 530 16.98 13.94 21.52
N LEU A 531 15.80 14.55 21.48
CA LEU A 531 15.40 15.45 20.38
C LEU A 531 16.33 16.66 20.27
N THR A 532 16.64 17.30 21.40
CA THR A 532 17.58 18.42 21.44
C THR A 532 18.97 18.00 20.97
N GLY A 533 19.45 16.84 21.40
CA GLY A 533 20.72 16.27 20.95
C GLY A 533 20.74 16.01 19.44
N ARG A 534 19.64 15.52 18.86
CA ARG A 534 19.53 15.31 17.40
C ARG A 534 19.53 16.61 16.62
N LEU A 535 18.82 17.65 17.06
CA LEU A 535 18.87 18.98 16.44
C LEU A 535 20.29 19.56 16.46
N GLN A 536 20.99 19.43 17.58
CA GLN A 536 22.39 19.88 17.71
C GLN A 536 23.34 19.08 16.82
N MET A 537 23.19 17.76 16.79
CA MET A 537 23.99 16.86 15.95
C MET A 537 23.80 17.15 14.46
N LEU A 538 22.58 17.49 14.02
CA LEU A 538 22.28 17.94 12.66
C LEU A 538 22.67 19.40 12.39
N ASN A 539 23.22 20.10 13.39
CA ASN A 539 23.62 21.50 13.35
C ASN A 539 22.48 22.48 13.01
N ILE A 540 21.22 22.07 13.22
CA ILE A 540 20.00 22.86 12.94
C ILE A 540 20.00 24.21 13.65
N PRO A 541 20.44 24.36 14.93
CA PRO A 541 20.47 25.67 15.59
C PRO A 541 21.28 26.73 14.84
N LYS A 542 22.29 26.33 14.07
CA LYS A 542 23.16 27.28 13.32
C LYS A 542 22.69 27.50 11.88
N THR A 543 22.12 26.48 11.25
CA THR A 543 21.75 26.50 9.82
C THR A 543 20.29 26.89 9.58
N PHE A 544 19.39 26.49 10.47
CA PHE A 544 17.94 26.76 10.43
C PHE A 544 17.45 27.24 11.80
N PRO A 545 17.83 28.47 12.24
CA PRO A 545 17.55 28.96 13.58
C PRO A 545 16.05 29.09 13.88
N GLU A 546 15.23 29.47 12.89
CA GLU A 546 13.78 29.58 13.04
C GLU A 546 13.12 28.21 13.23
N THR A 547 13.51 27.21 12.43
CA THR A 547 13.07 25.82 12.62
C THR A 547 13.49 25.29 13.98
N ASN A 548 14.74 25.53 14.40
CA ASN A 548 15.18 25.17 15.74
C ASN A 548 14.31 25.82 16.83
N LYS A 549 13.98 27.11 16.72
CA LYS A 549 13.14 27.80 17.70
C LYS A 549 11.75 27.14 17.82
N LYS A 550 11.09 26.84 16.70
CA LYS A 550 9.79 26.13 16.67
C LYS A 550 9.87 24.78 17.37
N PHE A 551 10.87 23.97 17.04
CA PHE A 551 11.04 22.66 17.68
C PHE A 551 11.38 22.76 19.18
N GLN A 552 12.20 23.74 19.58
CA GLN A 552 12.49 23.96 21.00
C GLN A 552 11.24 24.38 21.79
N GLU A 553 10.33 25.13 21.19
CA GLU A 553 9.04 25.47 21.80
C GLU A 553 8.14 24.23 21.96
N LEU A 554 8.02 23.41 20.92
CA LEU A 554 7.27 22.14 20.98
C LEU A 554 7.83 21.19 22.05
N ILE A 555 9.17 21.06 22.12
CA ILE A 555 9.85 20.26 23.13
C ILE A 555 9.56 20.79 24.55
N LYS A 556 9.62 22.11 24.76
CA LYS A 556 9.36 22.75 26.07
C LYS A 556 7.92 22.57 26.54
N LYS A 557 6.96 22.67 25.63
CA LYS A 557 5.54 22.49 25.92
C LYS A 557 5.17 21.02 26.17
N LYS A 558 6.11 20.08 26.01
CA LYS A 558 5.86 18.63 26.02
C LYS A 558 4.75 18.20 25.06
N GLN A 559 4.50 18.98 24.01
CA GLN A 559 3.52 18.69 22.97
C GLN A 559 4.05 17.69 21.93
N ILE A 560 5.16 17.03 22.23
CA ILE A 560 5.79 16.05 21.37
C ILE A 560 5.59 14.68 22.00
N ASP A 561 4.55 13.99 21.54
CA ASP A 561 4.37 12.54 21.71
C ASP A 561 4.82 11.76 20.46
N PHE A 562 5.71 12.37 19.67
CA PHE A 562 6.07 11.83 18.37
C PHE A 562 7.00 10.62 18.52
N SER A 563 6.63 9.53 17.84
CA SER A 563 7.60 8.49 17.49
C SER A 563 8.80 9.11 16.76
N LYS A 564 9.96 8.44 16.80
CA LYS A 564 11.17 8.95 16.13
C LYS A 564 10.94 9.26 14.65
N GLU A 565 10.19 8.40 13.97
CA GLU A 565 9.82 8.56 12.58
C GLU A 565 9.01 9.85 12.37
N VAL A 566 7.97 10.07 13.17
CA VAL A 566 7.13 11.27 13.08
C VAL A 566 7.94 12.54 13.37
N PHE A 567 8.86 12.50 14.33
CA PHE A 567 9.76 13.62 14.61
C PHE A 567 10.65 13.97 13.41
N PHE A 568 11.34 12.98 12.83
CA PHE A 568 12.23 13.24 11.70
C PHE A 568 11.45 13.71 10.47
N LYS A 569 10.24 13.18 10.26
CA LYS A 569 9.33 13.65 9.22
C LYS A 569 8.95 15.12 9.41
N LYS A 570 8.48 15.51 10.60
CA LYS A 570 8.12 16.90 10.90
C LYS A 570 9.32 17.83 10.81
N LEU A 571 10.50 17.36 11.21
CA LEU A 571 11.74 18.11 11.10
C LEU A 571 12.08 18.35 9.63
N GLU A 572 12.00 17.32 8.79
CA GLU A 572 12.19 17.43 7.34
C GLU A 572 11.26 18.45 6.70
N GLU A 573 9.95 18.32 6.96
CA GLU A 573 8.90 19.23 6.46
C GLU A 573 9.25 20.69 6.83
N ALA A 574 9.64 20.95 8.08
CA ALA A 574 9.98 22.29 8.55
C ALA A 574 11.32 22.82 7.98
N LEU A 575 12.31 21.94 7.79
CA LEU A 575 13.58 22.31 7.16
C LEU A 575 13.40 22.63 5.68
N PHE A 576 12.60 21.84 4.97
CA PHE A 576 12.25 22.08 3.58
C PHE A 576 11.47 23.39 3.44
N ALA A 577 10.48 23.63 4.31
CA ALA A 577 9.71 24.88 4.34
C ALA A 577 10.60 26.12 4.60
N ASP A 578 11.54 26.08 5.54
CA ASP A 578 12.49 27.17 5.77
C ASP A 578 13.43 27.37 4.57
N PHE A 579 13.89 26.28 3.94
CA PHE A 579 14.71 26.36 2.73
C PHE A 579 13.95 27.03 1.57
N ILE A 580 12.79 26.52 1.17
CA ILE A 580 12.02 27.08 0.05
C ILE A 580 11.53 28.50 0.35
N GLY A 581 11.21 28.81 1.62
CA GLY A 581 10.80 30.14 2.06
C GLY A 581 11.88 31.21 1.86
N ARG A 582 13.15 30.83 1.74
CA ARG A 582 14.27 31.74 1.43
C ARG A 582 14.40 32.04 -0.07
N PHE A 583 13.76 31.26 -0.94
CA PHE A 583 13.95 31.31 -2.40
C PHE A 583 12.62 31.33 -3.14
N GLU A 584 12.07 32.54 -3.36
CA GLU A 584 10.72 32.73 -3.92
C GLU A 584 10.40 31.89 -5.17
N PRO A 585 11.28 31.76 -6.19
CA PRO A 585 10.97 30.93 -7.37
C PRO A 585 10.74 29.44 -7.05
N LEU A 586 11.47 28.89 -6.07
CA LEU A 586 11.25 27.49 -5.64
C LEU A 586 9.96 27.37 -4.82
N LYS A 587 9.65 28.37 -4.01
CA LYS A 587 8.39 28.43 -3.26
C LYS A 587 7.21 28.50 -4.20
N GLU A 588 7.26 29.34 -5.24
CA GLU A 588 6.23 29.41 -6.28
C GLU A 588 6.06 28.07 -7.01
N PHE A 589 7.18 27.40 -7.35
CA PHE A 589 7.13 26.06 -7.91
C PHE A 589 6.45 25.06 -6.96
N VAL A 590 6.85 24.99 -5.69
CA VAL A 590 6.23 24.08 -4.71
C VAL A 590 4.75 24.39 -4.52
N LEU A 591 4.37 25.66 -4.38
CA LEU A 591 2.97 26.07 -4.25
C LEU A 591 2.15 25.73 -5.51
N SER A 592 2.76 25.72 -6.70
CA SER A 592 2.08 25.30 -7.93
C SER A 592 1.82 23.80 -8.00
N GLN A 593 2.57 22.99 -7.23
CA GLN A 593 2.52 21.53 -7.27
C GLN A 593 1.86 20.91 -6.04
N ALA A 594 1.90 21.60 -4.91
CA ALA A 594 1.46 21.04 -3.66
C ALA A 594 -0.08 21.11 -3.53
N PRO A 595 -0.71 20.05 -3.00
CA PRO A 595 -2.12 20.10 -2.56
C PRO A 595 -2.35 21.28 -1.61
N LEU A 596 -3.59 21.73 -1.48
CA LEU A 596 -3.97 22.84 -0.58
C LEU A 596 -3.42 22.64 0.85
N ALA A 597 -3.28 21.40 1.31
CA ALA A 597 -2.73 21.03 2.62
C ALA A 597 -1.25 21.43 2.89
N PHE A 598 -0.49 21.84 1.88
CA PHE A 598 0.89 22.32 2.03
C PHE A 598 1.02 23.86 2.01
N GLN A 599 -0.07 24.57 1.68
CA GLN A 599 -0.12 26.03 1.68
C GLN A 599 -0.38 26.54 3.10
#